data_AF-A0A520HHS1-F1
#
_entry.id   AF-A0A520HHS1-F1
#
_cell.length_a   1.000
_cell.length_b   1.000
_cell.length_c   1.000
_cell.angle_alpha   90.00
_cell.angle_beta   90.00
_cell.angle_gamma   90.00
#
_symmetry.space_group_name_H-M   'P 1'
#
loop_
_entity.id
_entity.type
_entity.pdbx_description
1 polymer ?
#
loop_
_entity_poly.entity_id
_entity_poly.type
_entity_poly.pdbx_seq_one_letter_code
_entity_poly.pdbx_strand_id
1 'polypeptide(L)'
;MSSLASAQDLSQQNEVFWHTNTDHGITWDLTKENRLPHDDNLEMSGSMVSGIISYKVNKAKEVEISRDIIFPQLRKYSKSNESMYRAYLRSQYKDEILPVITLGEKKYETGVLDSIRINGKISFYFKERDGIQVVRTFFPAMDGRCFVEKWTMSNKGAKPQKMSIGATELVQNEAGFHGQYHRKIVTDAKSAVEINPGEQYIFGIYFMASLNDEPEPERSLTVIEHKRDLFLDTVSSNLMLKTPDSVINTLFYFSKIRSAESIFRSRLGLVHSPGGGSYYVGIWANDQAEY
;
A
#
# COMPACT_ATOMS: atom_id res chain seq x y z
N MET A 1 12.65 8.76 37.19
CA MET A 1 13.34 7.71 36.42
C MET A 1 13.57 8.27 35.03
N SER A 2 14.82 8.52 34.64
CA SER A 2 15.13 9.03 33.30
C SER A 2 14.90 7.92 32.28
N SER A 3 14.10 8.21 31.25
CA SER A 3 14.06 7.37 30.05
C SER A 3 15.41 7.53 29.35
N LEU A 4 16.27 6.52 29.45
CA LEU A 4 17.42 6.42 28.57
C LEU A 4 16.89 6.32 27.15
N ALA A 5 17.14 7.34 26.34
CA ALA A 5 16.95 7.26 24.91
C ALA A 5 17.79 6.09 24.42
N SER A 6 17.13 5.07 23.85
CA SER A 6 17.83 4.00 23.15
C SER A 6 18.64 4.65 22.04
N ALA A 7 19.96 4.48 22.05
CA ALA A 7 20.76 4.81 20.88
C ALA A 7 20.20 4.04 19.67
N GLN A 8 20.27 4.66 18.50
CA GLN A 8 19.88 4.02 17.25
C GLN A 8 20.80 2.83 17.02
N ASP A 9 20.24 1.62 16.96
CA ASP A 9 21.02 0.41 16.71
C ASP A 9 21.51 0.42 15.26
N LEU A 10 22.83 0.55 15.09
CA LEU A 10 23.48 0.60 13.78
C LEU A 10 24.11 -0.76 13.39
N SER A 11 23.91 -1.81 14.20
CA SER A 11 24.56 -3.11 13.99
C SER A 11 24.24 -3.77 12.64
N GLN A 12 23.13 -3.38 12.01
CA GLN A 12 22.67 -3.90 10.71
C GLN A 12 22.82 -2.89 9.55
N GLN A 13 23.52 -1.76 9.72
CA GLN A 13 23.64 -0.73 8.66
C GLN A 13 24.25 -1.23 7.34
N ASN A 14 25.01 -2.33 7.37
CA ASN A 14 25.63 -2.91 6.17
C ASN A 14 24.80 -4.05 5.54
N GLU A 15 23.62 -4.35 6.08
CA GLU A 15 22.76 -5.40 5.53
C GLU A 15 21.92 -4.87 4.37
N VAL A 16 22.31 -5.26 3.15
CA VAL A 16 21.56 -4.89 1.93
C VAL A 16 20.52 -5.98 1.65
N PHE A 17 19.24 -5.66 1.87
CA PHE A 17 18.09 -6.51 1.48
C PHE A 17 17.58 -6.19 0.08
N TRP A 18 17.73 -4.93 -0.35
CA TRP A 18 17.14 -4.39 -1.57
C TRP A 18 18.18 -4.21 -2.67
N HIS A 19 17.85 -4.67 -3.88
CA HIS A 19 18.68 -4.48 -5.07
C HIS A 19 17.96 -3.64 -6.12
N THR A 20 18.67 -2.69 -6.73
CA THR A 20 18.14 -1.82 -7.78
C THR A 20 17.82 -2.61 -9.05
N ASN A 21 16.67 -2.33 -9.65
CA ASN A 21 16.25 -2.89 -10.94
C ASN A 21 16.57 -1.92 -12.09
N THR A 22 16.60 -2.43 -13.32
CA THR A 22 16.82 -1.62 -14.53
C THR A 22 15.65 -0.71 -14.90
N ASP A 23 14.45 -1.00 -14.41
CA ASP A 23 13.19 -0.32 -14.71
C ASP A 23 12.69 0.57 -13.55
N HIS A 24 13.61 1.26 -12.87
CA HIS A 24 13.32 2.20 -11.78
C HIS A 24 12.53 1.58 -10.62
N GLY A 25 13.19 0.69 -9.88
CA GLY A 25 12.67 0.11 -8.64
C GLY A 25 13.73 -0.62 -7.84
N ILE A 26 13.31 -1.24 -6.75
CA ILE A 26 14.12 -2.14 -5.94
C ILE A 26 13.37 -3.45 -5.68
N THR A 27 14.11 -4.55 -5.59
CA THR A 27 13.58 -5.87 -5.28
C THR A 27 14.34 -6.47 -4.11
N TRP A 28 13.60 -7.01 -3.15
CA TRP A 28 14.10 -7.95 -2.17
C TRP A 28 13.79 -9.37 -2.67
N ASP A 29 14.83 -10.09 -3.09
CA ASP A 29 14.74 -11.45 -3.64
C ASP A 29 14.86 -12.48 -2.52
N LEU A 30 13.72 -12.97 -2.03
CA LEU A 30 13.71 -13.96 -0.95
C LEU A 30 14.19 -15.32 -1.41
N THR A 31 14.35 -15.61 -2.71
CA THR A 31 14.90 -16.88 -3.16
C THR A 31 16.38 -17.04 -2.78
N LYS A 32 17.08 -15.92 -2.57
CA LYS A 32 18.50 -15.85 -2.17
C LYS A 32 18.71 -15.37 -0.74
N GLU A 33 17.64 -14.96 -0.05
CA GLU A 33 17.72 -14.43 1.30
C GLU A 33 17.83 -15.54 2.37
N ASN A 34 18.72 -15.31 3.33
CA ASN A 34 18.93 -16.16 4.50
C ASN A 34 18.83 -15.41 5.84
N ARG A 35 18.81 -14.07 5.83
CA ARG A 35 18.65 -13.21 7.02
C ARG A 35 17.17 -13.04 7.35
N LEU A 36 16.57 -14.09 7.91
CA LEU A 36 15.17 -14.11 8.34
C LEU A 36 15.05 -14.49 9.84
N PRO A 37 14.04 -13.99 10.57
CA PRO A 37 12.93 -13.15 10.11
C PRO A 37 13.35 -11.70 9.82
N HIS A 38 12.57 -11.00 9.02
CA HIS A 38 12.76 -9.58 8.73
C HIS A 38 11.40 -8.89 8.58
N ASP A 39 11.28 -7.66 9.08
CA ASP A 39 10.09 -6.84 8.99
C ASP A 39 10.42 -5.42 8.55
N ASP A 40 9.50 -4.82 7.80
CA ASP A 40 9.64 -3.47 7.27
C ASP A 40 8.25 -2.88 6.95
N ASN A 41 8.21 -1.64 6.48
CA ASN A 41 6.99 -1.02 5.99
C ASN A 41 7.25 -0.06 4.82
N LEU A 42 6.21 0.18 4.03
CA LEU A 42 6.20 1.23 3.01
C LEU A 42 5.00 2.15 3.19
N GLU A 43 5.26 3.45 3.29
CA GLU A 43 4.25 4.49 3.19
C GLU A 43 4.06 4.94 1.73
N MET A 44 2.80 5.05 1.31
CA MET A 44 2.41 5.64 0.03
C MET A 44 1.21 6.56 0.24
N SER A 45 1.19 7.68 -0.46
CA SER A 45 0.10 8.65 -0.37
C SER A 45 -0.46 9.06 -1.73
N GLY A 46 -1.78 9.23 -1.75
CA GLY A 46 -2.46 10.09 -2.70
C GLY A 46 -2.94 11.35 -1.99
N SER A 47 -3.56 12.27 -2.73
CA SER A 47 -3.92 13.57 -2.17
C SER A 47 -5.05 13.52 -1.12
N MET A 48 -5.72 12.37 -0.96
CA MET A 48 -6.83 12.18 0.00
C MET A 48 -6.75 10.91 0.84
N VAL A 49 -5.72 10.10 0.66
CA VAL A 49 -5.56 8.83 1.37
C VAL A 49 -4.08 8.48 1.46
N SER A 50 -3.68 7.92 2.59
CA SER A 50 -2.38 7.29 2.75
C SER A 50 -2.54 5.86 3.23
N GLY A 51 -1.59 5.02 2.86
CA GLY A 51 -1.46 3.67 3.39
C GLY A 51 -0.03 3.43 3.86
N ILE A 52 0.11 2.88 5.07
CA ILE A 52 1.36 2.29 5.54
C ILE A 52 1.19 0.79 5.50
N ILE A 53 1.91 0.13 4.60
CA ILE A 53 1.90 -1.32 4.41
C ILE A 53 3.05 -1.90 5.19
N SER A 54 2.76 -2.43 6.38
CA SER A 54 3.75 -3.13 7.20
C SER A 54 3.70 -4.62 6.89
N TYR A 55 4.85 -5.25 6.81
CA TYR A 55 4.94 -6.69 6.60
C TYR A 55 6.02 -7.34 7.46
N LYS A 56 5.79 -8.60 7.80
CA LYS A 56 6.75 -9.42 8.54
C LYS A 56 6.95 -10.73 7.80
N VAL A 57 8.18 -11.03 7.43
CA VAL A 57 8.52 -12.30 6.80
C VAL A 57 9.22 -13.20 7.81
N ASN A 58 8.66 -14.39 8.01
CA ASN A 58 9.21 -15.37 8.94
C ASN A 58 10.32 -16.22 8.31
N LYS A 59 10.94 -17.12 9.09
CA LYS A 59 12.00 -18.03 8.61
C LYS A 59 11.54 -19.01 7.53
N ALA A 60 10.24 -19.29 7.46
CA ALA A 60 9.62 -20.12 6.42
C ALA A 60 9.24 -19.32 5.16
N LYS A 61 9.56 -18.01 5.12
CA LYS A 61 9.22 -17.07 4.04
C LYS A 61 7.70 -16.90 3.86
N GLU A 62 6.93 -17.14 4.91
CA GLU A 62 5.53 -16.73 4.98
C GLU A 62 5.47 -15.28 5.44
N VAL A 63 4.49 -14.52 4.93
CA VAL A 63 4.37 -13.09 5.18
C VAL A 63 3.06 -12.76 5.89
N GLU A 64 3.17 -11.97 6.96
CA GLU A 64 2.03 -11.27 7.55
C GLU A 64 2.00 -9.84 7.00
N ILE A 65 0.86 -9.38 6.48
CA ILE A 65 0.69 -8.02 5.94
C ILE A 65 -0.38 -7.28 6.74
N SER A 66 -0.07 -6.05 7.13
CA SER A 66 -0.98 -5.13 7.81
C SER A 66 -1.07 -3.83 7.00
N ARG A 67 -2.29 -3.35 6.76
CA ARG A 67 -2.55 -2.06 6.12
C ARG A 67 -3.05 -1.09 7.16
N ASP A 68 -2.32 -0.02 7.34
CA ASP A 68 -2.78 1.11 8.13
C ASP A 68 -3.25 2.22 7.18
N ILE A 69 -4.57 2.34 7.05
CA ILE A 69 -5.23 3.22 6.08
C ILE A 69 -5.66 4.49 6.78
N ILE A 70 -5.28 5.62 6.20
CA ILE A 70 -5.39 6.95 6.82
C ILE A 70 -6.07 7.89 5.82
N PHE A 71 -7.09 8.62 6.28
CA PHE A 71 -7.76 9.68 5.51
C PHE A 71 -7.51 11.04 6.18
N PRO A 72 -6.44 11.77 5.81
CA PRO A 72 -6.00 12.96 6.54
C PRO A 72 -7.04 14.09 6.64
N GLN A 73 -7.98 14.16 5.70
CA GLN A 73 -9.05 15.18 5.71
C GLN A 73 -10.18 14.91 6.71
N LEU A 74 -10.35 13.66 7.14
CA LEU A 74 -11.48 13.25 7.98
C LEU A 74 -10.99 13.20 9.43
N ARG A 75 -11.46 14.13 10.28
CA ARG A 75 -10.98 14.26 11.67
C ARG A 75 -11.91 13.60 12.68
N LYS A 76 -11.40 12.66 13.47
CA LYS A 76 -12.10 12.10 14.63
C LYS A 76 -12.12 13.09 15.78
N TYR A 77 -13.02 12.89 16.73
CA TYR A 77 -12.92 13.57 18.02
C TYR A 77 -11.67 13.06 18.75
N SER A 78 -10.79 13.98 19.14
CA SER A 78 -9.58 13.64 19.90
C SER A 78 -9.93 13.21 21.32
N LYS A 79 -9.26 12.17 21.83
CA LYS A 79 -9.22 11.91 23.27
C LYS A 79 -8.43 13.03 23.97
N SER A 80 -8.59 13.19 25.28
CA SER A 80 -8.01 14.30 26.06
C SER A 80 -6.47 14.43 26.00
N ASN A 81 -5.77 13.41 25.51
CA ASN A 81 -4.31 13.35 25.39
C ASN A 81 -3.80 13.32 23.93
N GLU A 82 -4.67 13.43 22.93
CA GLU A 82 -4.27 13.44 21.52
C GLU A 82 -4.32 14.86 20.95
N SER A 83 -3.33 15.23 20.15
CA SER A 83 -3.37 16.47 19.39
C SER A 83 -4.55 16.44 18.42
N MET A 84 -5.43 17.45 18.48
CA MET A 84 -6.54 17.61 17.53
C MET A 84 -6.10 17.70 16.06
N TYR A 85 -4.82 18.02 15.82
CA TYR A 85 -4.23 18.06 14.49
C TYR A 85 -3.84 16.68 13.97
N ARG A 86 -3.78 15.65 14.84
CA ARG A 86 -3.39 14.28 14.50
C ARG A 86 -4.51 13.24 14.60
N ALA A 87 -5.73 13.67 14.92
CA ALA A 87 -6.89 12.81 15.08
C ALA A 87 -7.52 12.44 13.72
N TYR A 88 -6.78 11.79 12.82
CA TYR A 88 -7.31 11.40 11.51
C TYR A 88 -8.21 10.16 11.60
N LEU A 89 -9.08 10.00 10.60
CA LEU A 89 -9.76 8.75 10.36
C LEU A 89 -8.74 7.72 9.91
N ARG A 90 -8.40 6.81 10.82
CA ARG A 90 -7.36 5.80 10.65
C ARG A 90 -7.87 4.45 11.13
N SER A 91 -7.51 3.38 10.43
CA SER A 91 -7.81 2.01 10.83
C SER A 91 -6.76 1.05 10.28
N GLN A 92 -6.41 0.06 11.09
CA GLN A 92 -5.48 -1.00 10.72
C GLN A 92 -6.23 -2.27 10.36
N TYR A 93 -5.84 -2.90 9.26
CA TYR A 93 -6.46 -4.10 8.71
C TYR A 93 -5.40 -5.16 8.40
N LYS A 94 -5.60 -6.35 8.96
CA LYS A 94 -4.85 -7.56 8.62
C LYS A 94 -5.62 -8.40 7.60
N ASP A 95 -5.12 -9.57 7.26
CA ASP A 95 -5.66 -10.39 6.17
C ASP A 95 -7.04 -11.02 6.46
N GLU A 96 -7.61 -10.86 7.66
CA GLU A 96 -8.95 -11.37 8.00
C GLU A 96 -10.08 -10.64 7.25
N ILE A 97 -9.81 -9.46 6.67
CA ILE A 97 -10.79 -8.76 5.82
C ILE A 97 -10.80 -9.26 4.37
N LEU A 98 -9.87 -10.13 3.98
CA LEU A 98 -9.72 -10.55 2.59
C LEU A 98 -10.77 -11.59 2.20
N PRO A 99 -11.14 -11.65 0.91
CA PRO A 99 -12.08 -12.68 0.46
C PRO A 99 -11.47 -14.07 0.62
N VAL A 100 -12.28 -15.02 1.08
CA VAL A 100 -11.88 -16.43 1.10
C VAL A 100 -11.89 -16.95 -0.33
N ILE A 101 -10.79 -17.58 -0.74
CA ILE A 101 -10.64 -18.15 -2.08
C ILE A 101 -10.60 -19.67 -1.98
N THR A 102 -11.29 -20.36 -2.89
CA THR A 102 -11.19 -21.82 -3.06
C THR A 102 -10.82 -22.18 -4.50
N LEU A 103 -10.01 -23.22 -4.65
CA LEU A 103 -9.78 -23.92 -5.93
C LEU A 103 -10.56 -25.24 -5.88
N GLY A 104 -11.68 -25.30 -6.60
CA GLY A 104 -12.69 -26.34 -6.38
C GLY A 104 -13.17 -26.32 -4.92
N GLU A 105 -13.05 -27.47 -4.24
CA GLU A 105 -13.50 -27.66 -2.84
C GLU A 105 -12.41 -27.33 -1.81
N LYS A 106 -11.18 -26.99 -2.23
CA LYS A 106 -10.04 -26.74 -1.34
C LYS A 106 -9.86 -25.24 -1.12
N LYS A 107 -9.73 -24.79 0.14
CA LYS A 107 -9.31 -23.42 0.46
C LYS A 107 -7.92 -23.15 -0.12
N TYR A 108 -7.78 -22.03 -0.82
CA TYR A 108 -6.51 -21.58 -1.38
C TYR A 108 -5.80 -20.65 -0.38
N GLU A 109 -4.48 -20.82 -0.28
CA GLU A 109 -3.59 -20.03 0.57
C GLU A 109 -2.36 -19.66 -0.27
N THR A 110 -2.00 -18.37 -0.32
CA THR A 110 -0.95 -17.84 -1.22
C THR A 110 0.42 -18.50 -1.01
N GLY A 111 0.70 -18.98 0.20
CA GLY A 111 1.90 -19.75 0.51
C GLY A 111 3.15 -18.89 0.70
N VAL A 112 4.26 -19.34 0.13
CA VAL A 112 5.60 -18.79 0.37
C VAL A 112 5.86 -17.58 -0.52
N LEU A 113 6.48 -16.55 0.04
CA LEU A 113 6.90 -15.34 -0.66
C LEU A 113 8.21 -15.58 -1.42
N ASP A 114 8.24 -15.23 -2.70
CA ASP A 114 9.42 -15.29 -3.56
C ASP A 114 10.18 -13.95 -3.56
N SER A 115 9.46 -12.83 -3.64
CA SER A 115 10.07 -11.50 -3.64
C SER A 115 9.12 -10.39 -3.23
N ILE A 116 9.67 -9.26 -2.78
CA ILE A 116 8.97 -7.98 -2.64
C ILE A 116 9.60 -7.00 -3.61
N ARG A 117 8.78 -6.24 -4.32
CA ARG A 117 9.24 -5.19 -5.23
C ARG A 117 8.62 -3.85 -4.87
N ILE A 118 9.45 -2.81 -4.88
CA ILE A 118 9.04 -1.42 -4.73
C ILE A 118 9.42 -0.65 -5.98
N ASN A 119 8.46 0.04 -6.59
CA ASN A 119 8.68 0.90 -7.76
C ASN A 119 7.73 2.12 -7.75
N GLY A 120 7.39 2.58 -6.55
CA GLY A 120 6.27 3.49 -6.29
C GLY A 120 5.01 2.74 -5.87
N LYS A 121 4.82 1.50 -6.30
CA LYS A 121 3.88 0.57 -5.65
C LYS A 121 4.69 -0.41 -4.80
N ILE A 122 4.04 -1.15 -3.89
CA ILE A 122 4.65 -2.34 -3.28
C ILE A 122 3.92 -3.59 -3.75
N SER A 123 4.67 -4.54 -4.27
CA SER A 123 4.17 -5.81 -4.81
C SER A 123 4.83 -6.99 -4.10
N PHE A 124 4.01 -7.93 -3.64
CA PHE A 124 4.40 -9.18 -3.01
C PHE A 124 4.17 -10.32 -4.01
N TYR A 125 5.24 -10.99 -4.42
CA TYR A 125 5.20 -12.09 -5.37
C TYR A 125 5.29 -13.40 -4.60
N PHE A 126 4.27 -14.24 -4.76
CA PHE A 126 4.21 -15.55 -4.12
C PHE A 126 4.63 -16.63 -5.11
N LYS A 127 5.27 -17.67 -4.57
CA LYS A 127 5.57 -18.88 -5.33
C LYS A 127 4.29 -19.49 -5.86
N GLU A 128 4.38 -20.07 -7.05
CA GLU A 128 3.30 -20.88 -7.59
C GLU A 128 2.93 -22.00 -6.62
N ARG A 129 1.62 -22.12 -6.36
CA ARG A 129 1.03 -23.17 -5.55
C ARG A 129 -0.27 -23.64 -6.19
N ASP A 130 -0.47 -24.95 -6.25
CA ASP A 130 -1.68 -25.58 -6.80
C ASP A 130 -1.99 -25.12 -8.24
N GLY A 131 -0.96 -24.80 -9.04
CA GLY A 131 -1.05 -24.30 -10.41
C GLY A 131 -1.28 -22.79 -10.53
N ILE A 132 -1.39 -22.05 -9.41
CA ILE A 132 -1.67 -20.61 -9.40
C ILE A 132 -0.50 -19.83 -8.78
N GLN A 133 -0.01 -18.83 -9.52
CA GLN A 133 0.91 -17.82 -9.01
C GLN A 133 0.12 -16.56 -8.61
N VAL A 134 0.44 -15.98 -7.46
CA VAL A 134 -0.24 -14.78 -6.94
C VAL A 134 0.74 -13.61 -6.82
N VAL A 135 0.26 -12.42 -7.21
CA VAL A 135 0.89 -11.14 -6.89
C VAL A 135 -0.13 -10.25 -6.18
N ARG A 136 0.26 -9.70 -5.03
CA ARG A 136 -0.54 -8.72 -4.27
C ARG A 136 0.16 -7.37 -4.37
N THR A 137 -0.50 -6.36 -4.91
CA THR A 137 0.08 -5.02 -5.14
C THR A 137 -0.74 -3.94 -4.47
N PHE A 138 -0.08 -3.04 -3.74
CA PHE A 138 -0.72 -2.00 -2.94
C PHE A 138 -0.39 -0.62 -3.49
N PHE A 139 -1.39 0.26 -3.58
CA PHE A 139 -1.21 1.64 -3.99
C PHE A 139 -2.43 2.52 -3.63
N PRO A 140 -2.23 3.82 -3.39
CA PRO A 140 -3.31 4.76 -3.17
C PRO A 140 -3.91 5.24 -4.49
N ALA A 141 -5.18 5.64 -4.47
CA ALA A 141 -5.73 6.52 -5.50
C ALA A 141 -5.13 7.93 -5.37
N MET A 142 -4.76 8.54 -6.51
CA MET A 142 -4.08 9.83 -6.49
C MET A 142 -4.97 11.01 -6.08
N ASP A 143 -6.28 10.93 -6.34
CA ASP A 143 -7.22 12.05 -6.21
C ASP A 143 -8.50 11.72 -5.42
N GLY A 144 -8.58 10.57 -4.75
CA GLY A 144 -9.76 10.14 -4.00
C GLY A 144 -9.43 9.42 -2.70
N ARG A 145 -10.44 9.30 -1.81
CA ARG A 145 -10.36 8.56 -0.55
C ARG A 145 -10.49 7.05 -0.79
N CYS A 146 -9.59 6.49 -1.58
CA CYS A 146 -9.55 5.06 -1.90
C CYS A 146 -8.11 4.54 -1.89
N PHE A 147 -7.82 3.55 -1.05
CA PHE A 147 -6.60 2.76 -1.12
C PHE A 147 -6.90 1.39 -1.73
N VAL A 148 -5.99 0.86 -2.55
CA VAL A 148 -6.24 -0.37 -3.31
C VAL A 148 -5.22 -1.45 -2.96
N GLU A 149 -5.71 -2.66 -2.73
CA GLU A 149 -4.94 -3.89 -2.83
C GLU A 149 -5.40 -4.65 -4.08
N LYS A 150 -4.53 -4.74 -5.08
CA LYS A 150 -4.75 -5.47 -6.33
C LYS A 150 -4.23 -6.90 -6.20
N TRP A 151 -5.06 -7.86 -6.58
CA TRP A 151 -4.67 -9.27 -6.70
C TRP A 151 -4.54 -9.63 -8.18
N THR A 152 -3.45 -10.30 -8.53
CA THR A 152 -3.25 -10.91 -9.85
C THR A 152 -2.98 -12.39 -9.64
N MET A 153 -3.89 -13.23 -10.12
CA MET A 153 -3.82 -14.68 -10.00
C MET A 153 -3.61 -15.28 -11.38
N SER A 154 -2.46 -15.89 -11.63
CA SER A 154 -2.07 -16.43 -12.93
C SER A 154 -2.07 -17.95 -12.90
N ASN A 155 -2.71 -18.58 -13.88
CA ASN A 155 -2.64 -20.03 -14.02
C ASN A 155 -1.35 -20.43 -14.75
N LYS A 156 -0.43 -21.05 -14.00
CA LYS A 156 0.84 -21.58 -14.49
C LYS A 156 0.79 -23.09 -14.75
N GLY A 157 -0.34 -23.73 -14.45
CA GLY A 157 -0.57 -25.14 -14.71
C GLY A 157 -1.01 -25.42 -16.15
N ALA A 158 -1.20 -26.70 -16.46
CA ALA A 158 -1.58 -27.17 -17.80
C ALA A 158 -3.10 -27.33 -18.01
N LYS A 159 -3.93 -27.11 -16.98
CA LYS A 159 -5.39 -27.28 -17.03
C LYS A 159 -6.10 -26.02 -16.54
N PRO A 160 -7.33 -25.72 -17.03
CA PRO A 160 -8.14 -24.65 -16.48
C PRO A 160 -8.38 -24.82 -14.98
N GLN A 161 -8.33 -23.71 -14.25
CA GLN A 161 -8.50 -23.66 -12.80
C GLN A 161 -9.81 -22.93 -12.47
N LYS A 162 -10.73 -23.63 -11.82
CA LYS A 162 -12.00 -23.06 -11.33
C LYS A 162 -11.81 -22.55 -9.91
N MET A 163 -12.14 -21.28 -9.71
CA MET A 163 -11.97 -20.59 -8.46
C MET A 163 -13.28 -19.97 -8.00
N SER A 164 -13.59 -20.13 -6.72
CA SER A 164 -14.66 -19.40 -6.05
C SER A 164 -14.04 -18.36 -5.14
N ILE A 165 -14.58 -17.16 -5.15
CA ILE A 165 -14.10 -16.02 -4.36
C ILE A 165 -15.26 -15.50 -3.54
N GLY A 166 -15.09 -15.50 -2.21
CA GLY A 166 -16.07 -14.96 -1.29
C GLY A 166 -16.28 -13.47 -1.50
N ALA A 167 -17.49 -12.98 -1.24
CA ALA A 167 -17.72 -11.55 -1.15
C ALA A 167 -16.99 -10.99 0.08
N THR A 168 -16.37 -9.83 -0.09
CA THR A 168 -15.86 -9.01 1.01
C THR A 168 -16.67 -7.73 1.03
N GLU A 169 -17.39 -7.50 2.12
CA GLU A 169 -17.96 -6.19 2.43
C GLU A 169 -17.85 -5.91 3.93
N LEU A 170 -17.24 -4.77 4.27
CA LEU A 170 -17.24 -4.21 5.62
C LEU A 170 -17.74 -2.77 5.51
N VAL A 171 -18.78 -2.42 6.24
CA VAL A 171 -19.29 -1.05 6.36
C VAL A 171 -19.18 -0.60 7.81
N GLN A 172 -18.59 0.58 8.02
CA GLN A 172 -18.46 1.19 9.34
C GLN A 172 -18.84 2.66 9.27
N ASN A 173 -19.68 3.11 10.19
CA ASN A 173 -20.09 4.51 10.28
C ASN A 173 -19.67 5.07 11.64
N GLU A 174 -19.10 6.27 11.66
CA GLU A 174 -18.79 6.97 12.91
C GLU A 174 -18.95 8.49 12.78
N ALA A 175 -19.39 9.12 13.86
CA ALA A 175 -19.42 10.57 13.96
C ALA A 175 -17.99 11.11 14.12
N GLY A 176 -17.62 12.09 13.31
CA GLY A 176 -16.38 12.84 13.44
C GLY A 176 -16.63 14.34 13.50
N PHE A 177 -15.55 15.10 13.63
CA PHE A 177 -15.60 16.54 13.83
C PHE A 177 -16.30 17.31 12.68
N HIS A 178 -16.27 16.78 11.46
CA HIS A 178 -16.88 17.41 10.28
C HIS A 178 -18.23 16.83 9.87
N GLY A 179 -18.73 15.80 10.57
CA GLY A 179 -19.99 15.12 10.23
C GLY A 179 -19.92 13.61 10.40
N GLN A 180 -20.79 12.89 9.71
CA GLN A 180 -20.78 11.43 9.69
C GLN A 180 -19.74 10.92 8.69
N TYR A 181 -18.89 10.00 9.11
CA TYR A 181 -17.91 9.35 8.24
C TYR A 181 -18.35 7.93 7.94
N HIS A 182 -18.31 7.57 6.67
CA HIS A 182 -18.64 6.24 6.18
C HIS A 182 -17.35 5.59 5.69
N ARG A 183 -17.01 4.42 6.20
CA ARG A 183 -15.94 3.56 5.67
C ARG A 183 -16.54 2.34 5.03
N LYS A 184 -15.93 1.95 3.91
CA LYS A 184 -16.30 0.74 3.18
C LYS A 184 -15.06 0.00 2.71
N ILE A 185 -15.01 -1.30 3.00
CA ILE A 185 -14.06 -2.22 2.36
C ILE A 185 -14.88 -3.13 1.47
N VAL A 186 -14.53 -3.20 0.18
CA VAL A 186 -15.26 -4.02 -0.79
C VAL A 186 -14.30 -4.58 -1.83
N THR A 187 -14.67 -5.69 -2.46
CA THR A 187 -13.95 -6.27 -3.61
C THR A 187 -14.79 -6.21 -4.87
N ASP A 188 -14.15 -6.06 -6.03
CA ASP A 188 -14.79 -6.24 -7.35
C ASP A 188 -14.59 -7.65 -7.93
N ALA A 189 -14.08 -8.57 -7.12
CA ALA A 189 -13.93 -9.96 -7.51
C ALA A 189 -15.28 -10.58 -7.91
N LYS A 190 -15.28 -11.32 -9.00
CA LYS A 190 -16.38 -12.20 -9.38
C LYS A 190 -16.43 -13.36 -8.40
N SER A 191 -17.63 -13.78 -8.02
CA SER A 191 -17.83 -14.89 -7.08
C SER A 191 -17.31 -16.23 -7.60
N ALA A 192 -17.25 -16.40 -8.92
CA ALA A 192 -16.66 -17.55 -9.58
C ALA A 192 -15.93 -17.14 -10.86
N VAL A 193 -14.76 -17.72 -11.08
CA VAL A 193 -13.95 -17.53 -12.30
C VAL A 193 -13.32 -18.85 -12.74
N GLU A 194 -13.10 -18.99 -14.04
CA GLU A 194 -12.24 -20.03 -14.60
C GLU A 194 -11.05 -19.33 -15.25
N ILE A 195 -9.83 -19.75 -14.89
CA ILE A 195 -8.58 -19.19 -15.42
C ILE A 195 -7.94 -20.26 -16.30
N ASN A 196 -7.85 -20.05 -17.61
CA ASN A 196 -7.20 -21.02 -18.51
C ASN A 196 -5.68 -21.01 -18.34
N PRO A 197 -4.98 -22.08 -18.76
CA PRO A 197 -3.51 -22.12 -18.76
C PRO A 197 -2.91 -20.88 -19.43
N GLY A 198 -2.00 -20.19 -18.73
CA GLY A 198 -1.35 -18.97 -19.21
C GLY A 198 -2.17 -17.68 -19.05
N GLU A 199 -3.45 -17.76 -18.71
CA GLU A 199 -4.27 -16.59 -18.42
C GLU A 199 -4.14 -16.13 -16.96
N GLN A 200 -4.68 -14.95 -16.70
CA GLN A 200 -4.72 -14.35 -15.37
C GLN A 200 -6.09 -13.76 -15.07
N TYR A 201 -6.46 -13.79 -13.79
CA TYR A 201 -7.57 -13.07 -13.24
C TYR A 201 -7.08 -11.96 -12.32
N ILE A 202 -7.64 -10.76 -12.47
CA ILE A 202 -7.29 -9.57 -11.70
C ILE A 202 -8.54 -9.00 -11.04
N PHE A 203 -8.41 -8.61 -9.78
CA PHE A 203 -9.44 -7.88 -9.03
C PHE A 203 -8.78 -6.96 -7.99
N GLY A 204 -9.54 -6.00 -7.50
CA GLY A 204 -9.15 -5.04 -6.48
C GLY A 204 -9.97 -5.20 -5.20
N ILE A 205 -9.32 -4.92 -4.07
CA ILE A 205 -9.95 -4.69 -2.77
C ILE A 205 -9.74 -3.22 -2.43
N TYR A 206 -10.85 -2.53 -2.14
CA TYR A 206 -10.91 -1.08 -2.05
C TYR A 206 -11.20 -0.66 -0.61
N PHE A 207 -10.33 0.15 -0.02
CA PHE A 207 -10.48 0.73 1.31
C PHE A 207 -10.89 2.19 1.14
N MET A 208 -12.16 2.49 1.38
CA MET A 208 -12.77 3.75 1.02
C MET A 208 -13.33 4.52 2.22
N ALA A 209 -13.41 5.85 2.09
CA ALA A 209 -14.17 6.68 3.01
C ALA A 209 -14.89 7.85 2.33
N SER A 210 -16.06 8.22 2.87
CA SER A 210 -16.82 9.43 2.51
C SER A 210 -17.30 10.18 3.74
N LEU A 211 -17.64 11.46 3.55
CA LEU A 211 -18.19 12.38 4.55
C LEU A 211 -19.65 12.70 4.23
N ASN A 212 -20.54 12.49 5.19
CA ASN A 212 -21.98 12.72 5.06
C ASN A 212 -22.51 12.05 3.78
N ASP A 213 -23.25 12.79 2.97
CA ASP A 213 -23.86 12.32 1.73
C ASP A 213 -22.94 12.45 0.50
N GLU A 214 -21.62 12.59 0.69
CA GLU A 214 -20.68 12.53 -0.42
C GLU A 214 -20.81 11.19 -1.17
N PRO A 215 -20.70 11.20 -2.51
CA PRO A 215 -20.70 9.96 -3.28
C PRO A 215 -19.53 9.06 -2.88
N GLU A 216 -19.71 7.74 -3.04
CA GLU A 216 -18.61 6.80 -2.85
C GLU A 216 -17.44 7.16 -3.79
N PRO A 217 -16.18 7.03 -3.31
CA PRO A 217 -15.01 7.22 -4.14
C PRO A 217 -15.02 6.33 -5.40
N GLU A 218 -14.30 6.78 -6.44
CA GLU A 218 -14.01 5.94 -7.61
C GLU A 218 -13.41 4.59 -7.20
N ARG A 219 -13.89 3.50 -7.81
CA ARG A 219 -13.53 2.12 -7.50
C ARG A 219 -13.17 1.28 -8.72
N SER A 220 -12.85 1.92 -9.84
CA SER A 220 -12.34 1.25 -11.03
C SER A 220 -10.84 1.00 -10.89
N LEU A 221 -10.44 -0.27 -10.69
CA LEU A 221 -9.03 -0.68 -10.59
C LEU A 221 -8.18 -0.08 -11.72
N THR A 222 -8.65 -0.22 -12.96
CA THR A 222 -7.92 0.27 -14.15
C THR A 222 -7.73 1.78 -14.11
N VAL A 223 -8.75 2.55 -13.71
CA VAL A 223 -8.64 4.01 -13.64
C VAL A 223 -7.69 4.43 -12.53
N ILE A 224 -7.81 3.83 -11.35
CA ILE A 224 -6.96 4.15 -10.18
C ILE A 224 -5.50 3.81 -10.48
N GLU A 225 -5.25 2.61 -11.00
CA GLU A 225 -3.91 2.15 -11.36
C GLU A 225 -3.30 3.02 -12.47
N HIS A 226 -4.06 3.35 -13.51
CA HIS A 226 -3.57 4.20 -14.59
C HIS A 226 -3.18 5.61 -14.09
N LYS A 227 -3.99 6.23 -13.22
CA LYS A 227 -3.63 7.53 -12.62
C LYS A 227 -2.36 7.42 -11.76
N ARG A 228 -2.19 6.31 -11.06
CA ARG A 228 -0.98 6.04 -10.28
C ARG A 228 0.24 5.92 -11.18
N ASP A 229 0.12 5.19 -12.28
CA ASP A 229 1.21 5.02 -13.25
C ASP A 229 1.58 6.33 -13.93
N LEU A 230 0.59 7.11 -14.36
CA LEU A 230 0.83 8.44 -14.93
C LEU A 230 1.54 9.39 -13.95
N PHE A 231 1.19 9.33 -12.67
CA PHE A 231 1.90 10.06 -11.63
C PHE A 231 3.36 9.62 -11.53
N LEU A 232 3.64 8.32 -11.49
CA LEU A 232 5.00 7.79 -11.41
C LEU A 232 5.82 8.13 -12.66
N ASP A 233 5.22 8.06 -13.84
CA ASP A 233 5.83 8.47 -15.11
C ASP A 233 6.21 9.96 -15.05
N THR A 234 5.28 10.81 -14.62
CA THR A 234 5.50 12.26 -14.47
C THR A 234 6.64 12.55 -13.49
N VAL A 235 6.67 11.84 -12.36
CA VAL A 235 7.76 11.97 -11.38
C VAL A 235 9.07 11.49 -12.00
N SER A 236 9.09 10.38 -12.72
CA SER A 236 10.32 9.84 -13.33
C SER A 236 10.92 10.80 -14.37
N SER A 237 10.08 11.44 -15.19
CA SER A 237 10.52 12.23 -16.35
C SER A 237 10.93 13.68 -16.02
N ASN A 238 10.42 14.24 -14.92
CA ASN A 238 10.70 15.63 -14.52
C ASN A 238 11.80 15.70 -13.47
N LEU A 239 12.73 16.67 -13.56
CA LEU A 239 13.85 16.83 -12.62
C LEU A 239 14.64 15.51 -12.46
N MET A 240 15.40 15.11 -13.48
CA MET A 240 16.17 13.86 -13.47
C MET A 240 17.61 14.09 -12.99
N LEU A 241 18.05 13.35 -11.97
CA LEU A 241 19.45 13.22 -11.62
C LEU A 241 20.06 12.06 -12.42
N LYS A 242 21.16 12.31 -13.13
CA LYS A 242 21.93 11.29 -13.84
C LYS A 242 23.37 11.31 -13.36
N THR A 243 23.76 10.26 -12.65
CA THR A 243 25.14 10.01 -12.22
C THR A 243 25.59 8.63 -12.72
N PRO A 244 26.90 8.33 -12.71
CA PRO A 244 27.40 6.97 -12.97
C PRO A 244 26.94 5.93 -11.92
N ASP A 245 26.45 6.36 -10.76
CA ASP A 245 25.99 5.49 -9.69
C ASP A 245 24.47 5.28 -9.77
N SER A 246 24.06 4.05 -10.09
CA SER A 246 22.64 3.69 -10.21
C SER A 246 21.89 3.71 -8.87
N VAL A 247 22.59 3.53 -7.75
CA VAL A 247 22.00 3.59 -6.40
C VAL A 247 21.60 5.02 -6.09
N ILE A 248 22.48 6.00 -6.35
CA ILE A 248 22.18 7.42 -6.16
C ILE A 248 21.01 7.86 -7.05
N ASN A 249 21.00 7.43 -8.31
CA ASN A 249 19.91 7.74 -9.24
C ASN A 249 18.56 7.16 -8.75
N THR A 250 18.58 5.93 -8.20
CA THR A 250 17.39 5.25 -7.67
C THR A 250 16.90 5.90 -6.37
N LEU A 251 17.81 6.25 -5.46
CA LEU A 251 17.50 7.00 -4.24
C LEU A 251 16.79 8.30 -4.60
N PHE A 252 17.37 9.08 -5.51
CA PHE A 252 16.80 10.36 -5.92
C PHE A 252 15.40 10.21 -6.54
N TYR A 253 15.18 9.16 -7.34
CA TYR A 253 13.85 8.84 -7.88
C TYR A 253 12.83 8.57 -6.76
N PHE A 254 13.16 7.74 -5.78
CA PHE A 254 12.26 7.47 -4.65
C PHE A 254 12.03 8.69 -3.77
N SER A 255 13.05 9.51 -3.52
CA SER A 255 12.90 10.78 -2.80
C SER A 255 11.87 11.67 -3.49
N LYS A 256 11.93 11.78 -4.82
CA LYS A 256 10.94 12.56 -5.57
C LYS A 256 9.52 12.03 -5.47
N ILE A 257 9.35 10.70 -5.52
CA ILE A 257 8.02 10.09 -5.28
C ILE A 257 7.52 10.54 -3.91
N ARG A 258 8.33 10.38 -2.86
CA ARG A 258 7.91 10.72 -1.50
C ARG A 258 7.58 12.21 -1.33
N SER A 259 8.39 13.11 -1.88
CA SER A 259 8.10 14.55 -1.86
C SER A 259 6.81 14.89 -2.62
N ALA A 260 6.59 14.30 -3.80
CA ALA A 260 5.42 14.60 -4.63
C ALA A 260 4.11 13.99 -4.10
N GLU A 261 4.19 12.90 -3.34
CA GLU A 261 3.05 12.27 -2.67
C GLU A 261 2.63 12.97 -1.38
N SER A 262 3.55 13.70 -0.75
CA SER A 262 3.35 14.35 0.54
C SER A 262 2.53 15.65 0.43
N ILE A 263 1.62 15.71 -0.54
CA ILE A 263 0.78 16.87 -0.88
C ILE A 263 -0.69 16.46 -0.79
N PHE A 264 -1.41 17.01 0.20
CA PHE A 264 -2.79 16.66 0.51
C PHE A 264 -3.76 17.76 0.13
N ARG A 265 -4.96 17.36 -0.32
CA ARG A 265 -6.07 18.30 -0.47
C ARG A 265 -6.57 18.75 0.89
N SER A 266 -6.77 20.05 1.04
CA SER A 266 -7.35 20.68 2.21
C SER A 266 -8.46 21.66 1.79
N ARG A 267 -9.19 22.21 2.77
CA ARG A 267 -10.16 23.29 2.52
C ARG A 267 -9.53 24.57 1.96
N LEU A 268 -8.21 24.75 2.13
CA LEU A 268 -7.45 25.93 1.70
C LEU A 268 -6.60 25.67 0.44
N GLY A 269 -6.77 24.51 -0.22
CA GLY A 269 -5.97 24.10 -1.36
C GLY A 269 -5.03 22.94 -1.06
N LEU A 270 -4.04 22.74 -1.94
CA LEU A 270 -3.02 21.70 -1.76
C LEU A 270 -2.02 22.12 -0.68
N VAL A 271 -1.72 21.22 0.24
CA VAL A 271 -0.81 21.49 1.36
C VAL A 271 0.19 20.35 1.47
N HIS A 272 1.47 20.69 1.46
CA HIS A 272 2.52 19.72 1.77
C HIS A 272 2.49 19.36 3.26
N SER A 273 2.69 18.09 3.59
CA SER A 273 2.64 17.58 4.96
C SER A 273 3.74 16.55 5.16
N PRO A 274 4.33 16.45 6.37
CA PRO A 274 5.28 15.38 6.66
C PRO A 274 4.62 14.01 6.51
N GLY A 275 5.41 13.03 6.06
CA GLY A 275 5.07 11.61 6.10
C GLY A 275 5.24 10.99 7.49
N GLY A 276 5.33 9.67 7.57
CA GLY A 276 5.52 8.93 8.81
C GLY A 276 4.22 8.79 9.63
N GLY A 277 3.07 8.73 8.96
CA GLY A 277 1.77 8.56 9.61
C GLY A 277 1.26 9.74 10.46
N SER A 278 1.90 10.91 10.38
CA SER A 278 1.59 12.11 11.18
C SER A 278 1.22 13.33 10.31
N TYR A 279 0.12 13.25 9.56
CA TYR A 279 -0.24 14.21 8.49
C TYR A 279 -1.01 15.47 8.92
N TYR A 280 -0.38 16.58 9.32
CA TYR A 280 -1.15 17.71 9.89
C TYR A 280 -2.12 18.40 8.92
N VAL A 281 -2.00 18.15 7.61
CA VAL A 281 -2.72 18.86 6.54
C VAL A 281 -2.70 20.37 6.82
N GLY A 282 -1.48 20.88 7.08
CA GLY A 282 -1.22 22.24 7.52
C GLY A 282 0.22 22.62 7.18
N ILE A 283 0.49 23.92 7.10
CA ILE A 283 1.80 24.43 6.73
C ILE A 283 2.66 24.54 7.99
N TRP A 284 3.77 23.81 8.01
CA TRP A 284 4.87 24.08 8.94
C TRP A 284 5.96 24.78 8.15
N ALA A 285 6.25 26.04 8.51
CA ALA A 285 7.12 26.90 7.70
C ALA A 285 8.54 26.35 7.55
N ASN A 286 9.05 25.63 8.56
CA ASN A 286 10.35 24.97 8.50
C ASN A 286 10.37 23.86 7.45
N ASP A 287 9.37 22.99 7.44
CA ASP A 287 9.25 21.91 6.45
C ASP A 287 9.26 22.48 5.03
N GLN A 288 8.55 23.57 4.77
CA GLN A 288 8.52 24.18 3.42
C GLN A 288 9.84 24.79 2.97
N ALA A 289 10.76 25.09 3.89
CA ALA A 289 12.09 25.57 3.56
C ALA A 289 13.12 24.42 3.45
N GLU A 290 12.86 23.27 4.10
CA GLU A 290 13.72 22.09 4.10
C GLU A 290 13.45 21.14 2.91
N TYR A 291 12.23 21.13 2.37
CA TYR A 291 11.83 20.34 1.19
C TYR A 291 11.91 21.16 -0.11
#